data_AF-A0A7X0KVZ3-F1
#
_entry.id   AF-A0A7X0KVZ3-F1
#
_cell.length_a   1.000
_cell.length_b   1.000
_cell.length_c   1.000
_cell.angle_alpha   90.00
_cell.angle_beta   90.00
_cell.angle_gamma   90.00
#
_symmetry.space_group_name_H-M   'P 1'
#
loop_
_entity.id
_entity.type
_entity.pdbx_description
1 polymer ?
#
loop_
_entity_poly.entity_id
_entity_poly.type
_entity_poly.pdbx_seq_one_letter_code
_entity_poly.pdbx_strand_id
1 'polypeptide(L)'
;MPTTRPRHTVTETDDVARALDAASRQWPELRDDRAALLRRLIARGHESLNACGAEELTRRRAALAALSGSMTGDFPEDYRESLRREWPE
;
A
#
# COMPACT_ATOMS: atom_id res chain seq x y z
N MET A 1 35.07 0.98 9.85
CA MET A 1 34.14 0.62 8.76
C MET A 1 32.82 1.34 8.97
N PRO A 2 32.58 2.51 8.35
CA PRO A 2 31.24 3.08 8.33
C PRO A 2 30.38 2.27 7.35
N THR A 3 29.34 1.62 7.84
CA THR A 3 28.36 0.94 7.00
C THR A 3 27.55 2.00 6.22
N THR A 4 27.40 1.84 4.90
CA THR A 4 26.64 2.76 4.03
C THR A 4 25.16 2.92 4.42
N ARG A 5 24.62 2.00 5.23
CA ARG A 5 23.22 2.01 5.65
C ARG A 5 23.03 2.78 6.97
N PRO A 6 21.97 3.61 7.08
CA PRO A 6 21.63 4.27 8.34
C PRO A 6 21.32 3.25 9.43
N ARG A 7 21.74 3.54 10.66
CA ARG A 7 21.43 2.72 11.83
C ARG A 7 20.21 3.28 12.53
N HIS A 8 19.21 2.43 12.76
CA HIS A 8 18.04 2.76 13.55
C HIS A 8 18.14 2.04 14.90
N THR A 9 18.23 2.82 15.98
CA THR A 9 18.19 2.29 17.34
C THR A 9 16.74 2.21 17.79
N VAL A 10 16.31 1.04 18.26
CA VAL A 10 14.96 0.82 18.77
C VAL A 10 15.08 0.37 20.22
N THR A 11 14.38 1.05 21.11
CA THR A 11 14.20 0.60 22.49
C THR A 11 13.04 -0.38 22.54
N GLU A 12 13.25 -1.53 23.17
CA GLU A 12 12.19 -2.52 23.36
C GLU A 12 11.25 -2.05 24.47
N THR A 13 10.17 -1.38 24.06
CA THR A 13 9.03 -1.09 24.95
C THR A 13 8.16 -2.33 25.13
N ASP A 14 7.23 -2.31 26.08
CA ASP A 14 6.31 -3.42 26.31
C ASP A 14 5.53 -3.84 25.05
N ASP A 15 5.17 -2.87 24.20
CA ASP A 15 4.51 -3.13 22.91
C ASP A 15 5.41 -3.86 21.93
N VAL A 16 6.67 -3.42 21.82
CA VAL A 16 7.68 -4.07 20.97
C VAL A 16 7.96 -5.48 21.50
N ALA A 17 8.06 -5.66 22.82
CA ALA A 17 8.28 -6.96 23.43
C ALA A 17 7.14 -7.94 23.08
N ARG A 18 5.88 -7.51 23.26
CA ARG A 18 4.70 -8.32 22.90
C ARG A 18 4.66 -8.67 21.42
N ALA A 19 5.00 -7.73 20.54
CA ALA A 19 5.04 -7.97 19.10
C ALA A 19 6.12 -9.00 18.72
N LEU A 20 7.30 -8.90 19.33
CA LEU A 20 8.39 -9.86 19.11
C LEU A 20 8.07 -11.25 19.68
N ASP A 21 7.34 -11.33 20.80
CA ASP A 21 6.91 -12.60 21.38
C ASP A 21 5.79 -13.26 20.57
N ALA A 22 4.97 -12.49 19.87
CA ALA A 22 4.04 -13.01 18.88
C ALA A 22 4.79 -13.49 17.63
N ALA A 23 5.77 -12.70 17.17
CA ALA A 23 6.62 -13.04 16.04
C ALA A 23 7.42 -14.33 16.26
N SER A 24 7.95 -14.55 17.46
CA SER A 24 8.73 -15.76 17.80
C SER A 24 7.89 -17.04 17.76
N ARG A 25 6.57 -16.93 18.01
CA ARG A 25 5.62 -18.04 17.84
C ARG A 25 5.32 -18.33 16.38
N GLN A 26 5.32 -17.29 15.53
CA GLN A 26 5.06 -17.41 14.10
C GLN A 26 6.29 -17.85 13.30
N TRP A 27 7.49 -17.45 13.74
CA TRP A 27 8.78 -17.80 13.16
C TRP A 27 9.69 -18.44 14.22
N PRO A 28 9.43 -19.72 14.61
CA PRO A 28 10.20 -20.41 15.64
C PRO A 28 11.70 -20.49 15.33
N GLU A 29 12.07 -20.52 14.06
CA GLU A 29 13.45 -20.54 13.58
C GLU A 29 14.24 -19.27 13.91
N LEU A 30 13.55 -18.16 14.23
CA LEU A 30 14.14 -16.88 14.62
C LEU A 30 13.94 -16.55 16.10
N ARG A 31 13.37 -17.46 16.91
CA ARG A 31 12.91 -17.15 18.27
C ARG A 31 13.97 -16.56 19.20
N ASP A 32 15.23 -16.95 19.00
CA ASP A 32 16.36 -16.54 19.84
C ASP A 32 17.09 -15.29 19.28
N ASP A 33 16.67 -14.77 18.11
CA ASP A 33 17.20 -13.54 17.50
C ASP A 33 16.10 -12.48 17.37
N ARG A 34 15.94 -11.66 18.41
CA ARG A 34 14.97 -10.56 18.44
C ARG A 34 15.21 -9.53 17.32
N ALA A 35 16.46 -9.31 16.90
CA ALA A 35 16.76 -8.41 15.80
C ALA A 35 16.36 -9.00 14.44
N ALA A 36 16.47 -10.31 14.24
CA ALA A 36 15.90 -10.99 13.07
C ALA A 36 14.38 -10.93 13.06
N LEU A 37 13.72 -11.16 14.20
CA LEU A 37 12.27 -11.03 14.32
C LEU A 37 11.79 -9.62 14.00
N LEU A 38 12.48 -8.59 14.50
CA LEU A 38 12.15 -7.20 14.19
C LEU A 38 12.25 -6.91 12.68
N ARG A 39 13.34 -7.37 12.03
CA ARG A 39 13.51 -7.24 10.57
C ARG A 39 12.40 -7.97 9.81
N ARG A 40 12.00 -9.16 10.26
CA ARG A 40 10.94 -9.96 9.65
C ARG A 40 9.57 -9.28 9.78
N LEU A 41 9.28 -8.72 10.95
CA LEU A 41 8.08 -7.92 11.20
C LEU A 41 8.01 -6.70 10.30
N ILE A 42 9.11 -5.95 10.14
CA ILE A 42 9.17 -4.80 9.24
C ILE A 42 8.88 -5.21 7.79
N ALA A 43 9.50 -6.30 7.32
CA ALA A 43 9.25 -6.83 5.97
C ALA A 43 7.77 -7.23 5.79
N ARG A 44 7.19 -7.92 6.78
CA ARG A 44 5.79 -8.32 6.75
C ARG A 44 4.83 -7.12 6.79
N GLY A 45 5.18 -6.10 7.55
CA GLY A 45 4.45 -4.83 7.60
C GLY A 45 4.47 -4.12 6.25
N HIS A 46 5.63 -4.08 5.57
CA HIS A 46 5.75 -3.50 4.24
C HIS A 46 4.87 -4.23 3.21
N GLU A 47 4.88 -5.57 3.20
CA GLU A 47 3.98 -6.37 2.34
C GLU A 47 2.50 -6.01 2.59
N SER A 48 2.11 -5.87 3.86
CA SER A 48 0.72 -5.56 4.24
C SER A 48 0.31 -4.15 3.80
N LEU A 49 1.20 -3.16 3.89
CA LEU A 49 0.96 -1.80 3.39
C LEU A 49 0.79 -1.78 1.87
N ASN A 50 1.62 -2.52 1.14
CA ASN A 50 1.52 -2.61 -0.32
C ASN A 50 0.23 -3.32 -0.76
N ALA A 51 -0.19 -4.37 -0.06
CA ALA A 51 -1.44 -5.06 -0.33
C ALA A 51 -2.65 -4.12 -0.17
N CYS A 52 -2.70 -3.36 0.92
CA CYS A 52 -3.75 -2.36 1.16
C CYS A 52 -3.80 -1.30 0.03
N GLY A 53 -2.64 -0.81 -0.41
CA GLY A 53 -2.56 0.13 -1.54
C GLY A 53 -3.04 -0.47 -2.87
N ALA A 54 -2.72 -1.74 -3.13
CA ALA A 54 -3.17 -2.45 -4.32
C ALA A 54 -4.69 -2.70 -4.31
N GLU A 55 -5.26 -3.03 -3.15
CA GLU A 55 -6.70 -3.20 -2.96
C GLU A 55 -7.45 -1.88 -3.21
N GLU A 56 -6.96 -0.77 -2.67
CA GLU A 56 -7.57 0.56 -2.88
C GLU A 56 -7.51 0.97 -4.36
N LEU A 57 -6.37 0.75 -5.02
CA LEU A 57 -6.21 1.01 -6.45
C LEU A 57 -7.17 0.15 -7.29
N THR A 58 -7.36 -1.12 -6.90
CA THR A 58 -8.28 -2.05 -7.56
C THR A 58 -9.73 -1.61 -7.37
N ARG A 59 -10.11 -1.22 -6.14
CA ARG A 59 -11.45 -0.69 -5.84
C ARG A 59 -11.74 0.56 -6.66
N ARG A 60 -10.77 1.49 -6.75
CA ARG A 60 -10.91 2.70 -7.54
C ARG A 60 -11.07 2.40 -9.03
N ARG A 61 -10.29 1.46 -9.58
CA ARG A 61 -10.43 1.04 -10.99
C ARG A 61 -11.77 0.37 -11.26
N ALA A 62 -12.26 -0.48 -10.35
CA ALA A 62 -13.57 -1.11 -10.47
C ALA A 62 -14.70 -0.08 -10.47
N ALA A 63 -14.63 0.95 -9.60
CA ALA A 63 -15.59 2.05 -9.58
C ALA A 63 -15.56 2.85 -10.91
N LEU A 64 -14.37 3.19 -11.41
CA LEU A 64 -14.22 3.87 -12.71
C LEU A 64 -14.75 3.01 -13.87
N ALA A 65 -14.49 1.71 -13.88
CA ALA A 65 -14.99 0.80 -14.91
C ALA A 65 -16.52 0.68 -14.88
N ALA A 66 -17.12 0.65 -13.69
CA ALA A 66 -18.58 0.62 -13.54
C ALA A 66 -19.27 1.92 -14.02
N LEU A 67 -18.61 3.06 -13.82
CA LEU A 67 -19.07 4.35 -14.32
C LEU A 67 -18.76 4.56 -15.80
N SER A 68 -17.69 3.95 -16.31
CA SER A 68 -17.26 4.07 -17.70
C SER A 68 -18.31 3.47 -18.63
N GLY A 69 -18.80 4.28 -19.56
CA GLY A 69 -19.82 3.88 -20.52
C GLY A 69 -21.25 3.84 -19.98
N SER A 70 -21.47 4.10 -18.69
CA SER A 70 -22.81 4.15 -18.09
C SER A 70 -23.69 5.28 -18.66
N MET A 71 -23.07 6.31 -19.27
CA MET A 71 -23.73 7.43 -19.94
C MET A 71 -23.47 7.43 -21.46
N THR A 72 -23.04 6.29 -22.03
CA THR A 72 -22.86 6.17 -23.48
C THR A 72 -24.24 6.20 -24.15
N GLY A 73 -24.48 7.23 -24.95
CA GLY A 73 -25.76 7.48 -25.63
C GLY A 73 -26.56 8.65 -25.06
N ASP A 74 -26.21 9.15 -23.86
CA ASP A 74 -26.84 10.33 -23.27
C ASP A 74 -26.34 11.65 -23.90
N PHE A 75 -25.18 11.59 -24.56
CA PHE A 75 -24.55 12.73 -25.21
C PHE A 75 -24.79 12.68 -26.72
N PRO A 76 -25.20 13.80 -27.34
CA PRO A 76 -25.29 13.94 -28.80
C PRO A 76 -23.97 13.58 -29.51
N GLU A 77 -24.07 13.07 -30.73
CA GLU A 77 -22.93 12.66 -31.57
C GLU A 77 -21.87 13.79 -31.72
N ASP A 78 -22.35 15.04 -31.78
CA ASP A 78 -21.56 16.26 -31.96
C ASP A 78 -21.16 16.97 -30.65
N TYR A 79 -21.55 16.44 -29.49
CA TYR A 79 -21.36 17.07 -28.17
C TYR A 79 -19.90 17.36 -27.81
N ARG A 80 -18.98 16.47 -28.21
CA ARG A 80 -17.55 16.69 -27.97
C ARG A 80 -16.99 17.83 -28.83
N GLU A 81 -17.53 18.02 -30.03
CA GLU A 81 -17.08 19.06 -30.94
C GLU A 81 -17.68 20.42 -30.57
N SER A 82 -18.92 20.46 -30.09
CA SER A 82 -19.55 21.68 -29.56
C SER A 82 -18.80 22.21 -28.33
N LEU A 83 -18.46 21.35 -27.36
CA LEU A 83 -17.69 21.73 -26.18
C LEU A 83 -16.31 22.31 -26.52
N ARG A 84 -15.66 21.81 -27.57
CA ARG A 84 -14.35 22.31 -28.02
C ARG A 84 -14.44 23.66 -28.71
N ARG A 85 -15.56 23.97 -29.34
CA ARG A 85 -15.81 25.29 -29.95
C ARG A 85 -16.14 26.36 -28.90
N GLU A 86 -16.67 25.96 -27.74
CA GLU A 86 -17.00 26.86 -26.62
C GLU A 86 -15.77 27.36 -25.84
N TRP A 87 -14.62 26.68 -25.96
CA TRP A 87 -13.34 27.14 -25.43
C TRP A 87 -12.34 27.42 -26.55
N PRO A 88 -12.36 28.63 -27.14
CA PRO A 88 -11.21 29.11 -27.92
C PRO A 88 -10.01 29.33 -26.96
N GLU A 89 -8.81 29.03 -27.47
CA GLU A 89 -7.52 28.88 -26.77
C GLU A 89 -7.30 29.68 -25.46
#